data_AF-A0A7S3X8P0-F1
#
_entry.id   AF-A0A7S3X8P0-F1
#
_cell.length_a   1.000
_cell.length_b   1.000
_cell.length_c   1.000
_cell.angle_alpha   90.00
_cell.angle_beta   90.00
_cell.angle_gamma   90.00
#
_symmetry.space_group_name_H-M   'P 1'
#
loop_
_entity.id
_entity.type
_entity.pdbx_description
1 polymer ?
#
loop_
_entity_poly.entity_id
_entity_poly.type
_entity_poly.pdbx_seq_one_letter_code
_entity_poly.pdbx_strand_id
1 'polypeptide(L)'
;MDADLSHHPKFIPEFIKRQQETGCDLVTGTRYMANGGVYGWDLNRKLTSRVANFMAATLLNPSASDLTGSFRLYKREVLESIMPKVKSRGYVFQMEIITRAQYLGFTIEEVPITFVDRIYGESKLGPGEILSYIKGLVDLFIDI
;
A
#
# COMPACT_ATOMS: atom_id res chain seq x y z
N MET A 1 10.14 0.41 -2.39
CA MET A 1 10.69 -0.19 -1.16
C MET A 1 11.36 0.89 -0.35
N ASP A 2 11.40 0.75 0.97
CA ASP A 2 12.01 1.74 1.86
C ASP A 2 13.51 1.45 2.06
N ALA A 3 14.30 2.50 2.33
CA ALA A 3 15.75 2.40 2.50
C ALA A 3 16.18 1.95 3.91
N ASP A 4 15.23 1.78 4.84
CA ASP A 4 15.47 1.43 6.25
C ASP A 4 15.42 -0.08 6.55
N LEU A 5 15.31 -0.91 5.51
CA LEU A 5 15.19 -2.37 5.58
C LEU A 5 13.95 -2.91 6.29
N SER A 6 12.96 -2.06 6.61
CA SER A 6 11.65 -2.53 7.08
C SER A 6 10.96 -3.42 6.02
N HIS A 7 11.32 -3.21 4.75
CA HIS A 7 11.01 -4.07 3.62
C HIS A 7 12.22 -4.93 3.24
N HIS A 8 12.25 -6.17 3.72
CA HIS A 8 13.41 -7.04 3.52
C HIS A 8 13.60 -7.41 2.02
N PRO A 9 14.78 -7.16 1.41
CA PRO A 9 15.03 -7.43 -0.02
C PRO A 9 14.83 -8.90 -0.45
N LYS A 10 14.88 -9.85 0.50
CA LYS A 10 14.59 -11.29 0.26
C LYS A 10 13.28 -11.56 -0.49
N PHE A 11 12.32 -10.64 -0.44
CA PHE A 11 11.03 -10.83 -1.11
C PHE A 11 11.05 -10.40 -2.59
N ILE A 12 12.07 -9.64 -3.05
CA ILE A 12 12.17 -9.19 -4.45
C ILE A 12 12.07 -10.35 -5.45
N PRO A 13 12.78 -11.49 -5.28
CA PRO A 13 12.64 -12.62 -6.19
C PRO A 13 11.20 -13.15 -6.31
N GLU A 14 10.45 -13.17 -5.21
CA GLU A 14 9.05 -13.63 -5.20
C GLU A 14 8.12 -12.66 -5.93
N PHE A 15 8.37 -11.35 -5.83
CA PHE A 15 7.61 -10.35 -6.61
C PHE A 15 7.83 -10.53 -8.11
N ILE A 16 9.10 -10.71 -8.51
CA ILE A 16 9.47 -10.92 -9.92
C ILE A 16 8.82 -12.21 -10.43
N LYS A 17 8.95 -13.30 -9.67
CA LYS A 17 8.34 -14.59 -10.01
C LYS A 17 6.82 -14.47 -10.17
N ARG A 18 6.13 -13.86 -9.20
CA ARG A 18 4.67 -13.66 -9.28
C ARG A 18 4.27 -12.86 -10.51
N GLN A 19 5.00 -11.78 -10.82
CA GLN A 19 4.71 -10.96 -12.00
C GLN A 19 4.90 -11.76 -13.30
N GLN A 20 5.94 -12.60 -13.37
CA GLN A 20 6.19 -13.46 -14.53
C GLN A 20 5.13 -14.56 -14.70
N GLU A 21 4.68 -15.17 -13.61
CA GLU A 21 3.68 -16.25 -13.63
C GLU A 21 2.28 -15.77 -14.04
N THR A 22 1.90 -14.57 -13.59
CA THR A 22 0.55 -14.02 -13.79
C THR A 22 0.44 -13.07 -14.96
N GLY A 23 1.57 -12.49 -15.40
CA GLY A 23 1.58 -11.41 -16.38
C GLY A 23 1.02 -10.08 -15.86
N CYS A 24 0.78 -9.97 -14.55
CA CYS A 24 0.14 -8.79 -13.95
C CYS A 24 0.96 -7.50 -14.11
N ASP A 25 0.29 -6.36 -13.96
CA ASP A 25 0.87 -5.03 -14.18
C ASP A 25 1.61 -4.49 -12.96
N LEU A 26 1.15 -4.88 -11.77
CA LEU A 26 1.68 -4.48 -10.47
C LEU A 26 1.68 -5.67 -9.50
N VAL A 27 2.76 -5.83 -8.76
CA VAL A 27 2.80 -6.68 -7.56
C VAL A 27 3.00 -5.84 -6.33
N THR A 28 2.16 -6.00 -5.32
CA THR A 28 2.28 -5.33 -4.02
C THR A 28 2.57 -6.32 -2.90
N GLY A 29 3.40 -5.91 -1.96
CA GLY A 29 3.58 -6.63 -0.70
C GLY A 29 2.37 -6.41 0.20
N THR A 30 1.85 -7.48 0.78
CA THR A 30 0.77 -7.40 1.78
C THR A 30 1.18 -8.02 3.10
N ARG A 31 0.84 -7.31 4.17
CA ARG A 31 1.01 -7.76 5.55
C ARG A 31 -0.20 -8.57 6.05
N TYR A 32 -1.28 -8.62 5.28
CA TYR A 32 -2.59 -9.12 5.72
C TYR A 32 -2.95 -10.52 5.20
N MET A 33 -2.21 -11.06 4.22
CA MET A 33 -2.37 -12.45 3.77
C MET A 33 -1.75 -13.46 4.75
N ALA A 34 -2.19 -14.72 4.66
CA ALA A 34 -1.58 -15.83 5.39
C ALA A 34 -0.07 -15.90 5.10
N ASN A 35 0.75 -16.10 6.15
CA ASN A 35 2.22 -15.99 6.16
C ASN A 35 2.80 -14.58 5.96
N GLY A 36 1.96 -13.55 5.80
CA GLY A 36 2.32 -12.17 6.03
C GLY A 36 2.26 -11.83 7.52
N GLY A 37 2.81 -10.69 7.91
CA GLY A 37 2.67 -10.24 9.29
C GLY A 37 3.46 -9.01 9.63
N VAL A 38 3.12 -8.45 10.79
CA VAL A 38 3.79 -7.28 11.35
C VAL A 38 4.26 -7.58 12.76
N TYR A 39 5.57 -7.41 12.97
CA TYR A 39 6.20 -7.61 14.27
C TYR A 39 6.51 -6.24 14.90
N GLY A 40 6.11 -6.04 16.17
CA GLY A 40 6.36 -4.81 16.92
C GLY A 40 5.23 -3.77 16.93
N TRP A 41 4.03 -4.09 16.42
CA TRP A 41 2.86 -3.19 16.50
C TRP A 41 2.08 -3.39 17.81
N ASP A 42 1.86 -2.30 18.56
CA ASP A 42 0.87 -2.28 19.65
C ASP A 42 -0.56 -2.45 19.14
N LEU A 43 -1.44 -2.95 20.00
CA LEU A 43 -2.84 -3.29 19.64
C LEU A 43 -3.61 -2.10 19.06
N ASN A 44 -3.37 -0.89 19.59
CA ASN A 44 -3.98 0.34 19.11
C ASN A 44 -3.57 0.66 17.67
N ARG A 45 -2.29 0.47 17.33
CA ARG A 45 -1.78 0.70 15.96
C ARG A 45 -2.37 -0.30 14.98
N LYS A 46 -2.52 -1.57 15.40
CA LYS A 46 -3.23 -2.60 14.62
C LYS A 46 -4.69 -2.20 14.37
N LEU A 47 -5.38 -1.69 15.37
CA LEU A 47 -6.79 -1.29 15.25
C LEU A 47 -6.98 -0.08 14.33
N THR A 48 -6.19 0.98 14.50
CA THR A 48 -6.24 2.18 13.64
C THR A 48 -5.97 1.83 12.18
N SER A 49 -4.97 0.99 11.91
CA SER A 49 -4.65 0.54 10.55
C SER A 49 -5.80 -0.27 9.93
N ARG A 50 -6.43 -1.16 10.71
CA ARG A 50 -7.58 -1.95 10.22
C ARG A 50 -8.79 -1.07 9.91
N VAL A 51 -9.08 -0.06 10.74
CA VAL A 51 -10.20 0.86 10.50
C VAL A 51 -9.93 1.74 9.27
N ALA A 52 -8.71 2.26 9.13
CA ALA A 52 -8.31 3.03 7.95
C ALA A 52 -8.41 2.21 6.65
N ASN A 53 -7.93 0.96 6.68
CA ASN A 53 -8.07 0.04 5.55
C ASN A 53 -9.52 -0.35 5.28
N PHE A 54 -10.37 -0.53 6.30
CA PHE A 54 -11.78 -0.85 6.11
C PHE A 54 -12.56 0.30 5.46
N MET A 55 -12.30 1.55 5.85
CA MET A 55 -12.91 2.72 5.21
C MET A 55 -12.46 2.86 3.75
N ALA A 56 -11.16 2.69 3.48
CA ALA A 56 -10.64 2.68 2.11
C ALA A 56 -11.20 1.51 1.30
N ALA A 57 -11.36 0.34 1.91
CA ALA A 57 -11.92 -0.83 1.27
C ALA A 57 -13.37 -0.61 0.83
N THR A 58 -14.15 0.05 1.68
CA THR A 58 -15.57 0.31 1.44
C THR A 58 -15.78 1.41 0.38
N LEU A 59 -14.93 2.43 0.36
CA LEU A 59 -15.08 3.58 -0.55
C LEU A 59 -14.41 3.35 -1.92
N LEU A 60 -13.30 2.62 -1.97
CA LEU A 60 -12.47 2.49 -3.18
C LEU A 60 -12.56 1.09 -3.82
N ASN A 61 -13.28 0.15 -3.20
CA ASN A 61 -13.41 -1.26 -3.61
C ASN A 61 -12.08 -1.86 -4.11
N PRO A 62 -11.02 -1.87 -3.28
CA PRO A 62 -9.67 -2.11 -3.74
C PRO A 62 -9.44 -3.57 -4.12
N SER A 63 -8.69 -3.79 -5.20
CA SER A 63 -8.20 -5.11 -5.61
C SER A 63 -7.00 -5.59 -4.80
N ALA A 64 -6.40 -4.71 -3.97
CA ALA A 64 -5.31 -5.04 -3.06
C ALA A 64 -5.74 -4.95 -1.59
N SER A 65 -5.24 -5.88 -0.77
CA SER A 65 -5.51 -5.94 0.67
C SER A 65 -4.68 -4.93 1.47
N ASP A 66 -3.52 -4.50 0.95
CA ASP A 66 -2.65 -3.50 1.58
C ASP A 66 -2.43 -2.25 0.71
N LEU A 67 -3.30 -1.26 0.90
CA LEU A 67 -3.22 0.02 0.19
C LEU A 67 -2.10 0.94 0.69
N THR A 68 -1.55 0.66 1.86
CA THR A 68 -0.61 1.55 2.56
C THR A 68 0.85 1.09 2.42
N GLY A 69 1.08 -0.14 1.95
CA GLY A 69 2.41 -0.69 1.73
C GLY A 69 3.15 0.00 0.58
N SER A 70 4.42 0.36 0.78
CA SER A 70 5.28 1.00 -0.23
C SER A 70 6.19 0.02 -0.99
N PHE A 71 6.09 -1.28 -0.68
CA PHE A 71 6.88 -2.30 -1.35
C PHE A 71 6.12 -2.89 -2.52
N ARG A 72 6.46 -2.38 -3.71
CA ARG A 72 5.75 -2.65 -4.95
C ARG A 72 6.71 -2.82 -6.12
N LEU A 73 6.33 -3.69 -7.06
CA LEU A 73 6.97 -3.89 -8.35
C LEU A 73 5.99 -3.48 -9.45
N TYR A 74 6.37 -2.50 -10.26
CA TYR A 74 5.56 -1.98 -11.37
C TYR A 74 6.20 -2.35 -12.70
N LYS A 75 5.37 -2.65 -13.72
CA LYS A 75 5.81 -2.42 -15.10
C LYS A 75 6.05 -0.93 -15.33
N ARG A 76 6.95 -0.58 -16.25
CA ARG A 76 7.35 0.82 -16.47
C ARG A 76 6.18 1.66 -16.96
N GLU A 77 5.47 1.16 -17.96
CA GLU A 77 4.33 1.79 -18.62
C GLU A 77 3.16 2.08 -17.67
N VAL A 78 2.99 1.23 -16.64
CA VAL A 78 1.99 1.41 -15.58
C VAL A 78 2.32 2.63 -14.75
N LEU A 79 3.58 2.75 -14.31
CA LEU A 79 4.04 3.89 -13.51
C LEU A 79 3.97 5.20 -14.31
N GLU A 80 4.37 5.17 -15.58
CA GLU A 80 4.29 6.32 -16.50
C GLU A 80 2.84 6.78 -16.72
N SER A 81 1.87 5.85 -16.73
CA SER A 81 0.45 6.16 -16.88
C SER A 81 -0.18 6.76 -15.62
N ILE A 82 0.26 6.30 -14.44
CA ILE A 82 -0.32 6.71 -13.15
C ILE A 82 0.30 8.03 -12.67
N MET A 83 1.61 8.20 -12.74
CA MET A 83 2.33 9.31 -12.11
C MET A 83 1.80 10.71 -12.47
N PRO A 84 1.44 11.03 -13.73
CA PRO A 84 0.88 12.33 -14.08
C PRO A 84 -0.47 12.64 -13.43
N LYS A 85 -1.19 11.62 -12.94
CA LYS A 85 -2.49 11.75 -12.30
C LYS A 85 -2.39 11.90 -10.78
N VAL A 86 -1.25 11.58 -10.18
CA VAL A 86 -1.07 11.61 -8.72
C VAL A 86 -1.02 13.04 -8.21
N LYS A 87 -1.87 13.38 -7.24
CA LYS A 87 -2.00 14.73 -6.66
C LYS A 87 -1.57 14.80 -5.20
N SER A 88 -1.64 13.68 -4.47
CA SER A 88 -1.37 13.63 -3.04
C SER A 88 0.12 13.56 -2.71
N ARG A 89 0.43 13.90 -1.46
CA ARG A 89 1.78 13.86 -0.87
C ARG A 89 1.73 13.11 0.46
N GLY A 90 2.89 12.64 0.92
CA GLY A 90 3.00 11.95 2.20
C GLY A 90 2.27 10.60 2.20
N TYR A 91 1.64 10.24 3.32
CA TYR A 91 1.06 8.91 3.52
C TYR A 91 -0.04 8.55 2.50
N VAL A 92 -0.81 9.54 2.04
CA VAL A 92 -1.92 9.37 1.09
C VAL A 92 -1.42 8.94 -0.30
N PHE A 93 -0.17 9.24 -0.64
CA PHE A 93 0.44 8.90 -1.93
C PHE A 93 0.41 7.40 -2.22
N GLN A 94 0.70 6.57 -1.21
CA GLN A 94 0.76 5.12 -1.41
C GLN A 94 -0.63 4.53 -1.69
N MET A 95 -1.68 5.07 -1.08
CA MET A 95 -3.05 4.69 -1.36
C MET A 95 -3.48 5.17 -2.75
N GLU A 96 -3.22 6.44 -3.09
CA GLU A 96 -3.62 7.02 -4.37
C GLU A 96 -3.02 6.26 -5.56
N ILE A 97 -1.72 5.96 -5.53
CA ILE A 97 -1.05 5.36 -6.70
C ILE A 97 -1.59 3.96 -7.01
N ILE A 98 -1.92 3.14 -6.00
CA ILE A 98 -2.47 1.79 -6.22
C ILE A 98 -3.96 1.83 -6.58
N THR A 99 -4.72 2.75 -6.00
CA THR A 99 -6.13 2.95 -6.38
C THR A 99 -6.23 3.45 -7.81
N ARG A 100 -5.42 4.44 -8.21
CA ARG A 100 -5.38 4.88 -9.62
C ARG A 100 -4.97 3.76 -10.56
N ALA A 101 -4.04 2.89 -10.17
CA ALA A 101 -3.68 1.73 -10.97
C ALA A 101 -4.90 0.85 -11.26
N GLN A 102 -5.66 0.51 -10.22
CA GLN A 102 -6.87 -0.30 -10.34
C GLN A 102 -7.93 0.36 -11.23
N TYR A 103 -8.21 1.65 -11.04
CA TYR A 103 -9.26 2.34 -11.80
C TYR A 103 -8.87 2.62 -13.26
N LEU A 104 -7.57 2.58 -13.58
CA LEU A 104 -7.09 2.54 -14.96
C LEU A 104 -7.17 1.13 -15.58
N GLY A 105 -7.67 0.14 -14.83
CA GLY A 105 -7.84 -1.24 -15.31
C GLY A 105 -6.58 -2.10 -15.22
N PHE A 106 -5.54 -1.66 -14.52
CA PHE A 106 -4.32 -2.45 -14.34
C PHE A 106 -4.55 -3.60 -13.36
N THR A 107 -3.94 -4.74 -13.68
CA THR A 107 -4.00 -5.97 -12.87
C THR A 107 -3.02 -5.90 -11.69
N ILE A 108 -3.48 -6.26 -10.49
CA ILE A 108 -2.72 -6.15 -9.25
C ILE A 108 -2.67 -7.51 -8.57
N GLU A 109 -1.46 -7.98 -8.26
CA GLU A 109 -1.20 -9.21 -7.53
C GLU A 109 -0.53 -8.93 -6.18
N GLU A 110 -0.67 -9.88 -5.25
CA GLU A 110 -0.14 -9.74 -3.90
C GLU A 110 0.88 -10.84 -3.53
N VAL A 111 1.96 -10.42 -2.88
CA VAL A 111 2.95 -11.30 -2.26
C VAL A 111 2.93 -11.09 -0.75
N PRO A 112 2.82 -12.15 0.06
CA PRO A 112 2.85 -11.99 1.51
C PRO A 112 4.26 -11.58 1.94
N ILE A 113 4.35 -10.49 2.71
CA ILE A 113 5.62 -10.00 3.25
C ILE A 113 5.57 -9.92 4.77
N THR A 114 6.74 -10.08 5.39
CA THR A 114 6.95 -9.75 6.80
C THR A 114 7.49 -8.34 6.90
N PHE A 115 6.78 -7.48 7.62
CA PHE A 115 7.23 -6.13 7.93
C PHE A 115 7.78 -6.10 9.36
N VAL A 116 9.01 -5.65 9.51
CA VAL A 116 9.65 -5.47 10.82
C VAL A 116 9.71 -3.98 11.11
N ASP A 117 9.08 -3.57 12.23
CA ASP A 117 9.10 -2.18 12.65
C ASP A 117 10.53 -1.73 12.98
N ARG A 118 10.81 -0.43 12.84
CA ARG A 118 12.08 0.13 13.30
C ARG A 118 12.22 -0.12 14.81
N ILE A 119 13.44 -0.45 15.25
CA ILE A 119 13.77 -0.63 16.68
C ILE A 119 13.61 0.70 17.47
N TYR A 120 13.60 1.85 16.78
CA TYR A 120 13.41 3.18 17.39
C TYR A 120 12.48 4.08 16.56
N GLY A 121 11.50 4.70 17.23
CA GLY A 121 10.66 5.79 16.69
C GLY A 121 9.26 5.81 17.30
N GLU A 122 8.81 6.97 17.78
CA GLU A 122 7.41 7.16 18.20
C GLU A 122 6.47 7.29 17.00
N SER A 123 5.25 6.78 17.15
CA SER A 123 4.18 6.89 16.16
C SER A 123 3.82 8.35 15.91
N LYS A 124 3.98 8.82 14.66
CA LYS A 124 3.54 10.17 14.24
C LYS A 124 2.04 10.32 14.03
N LEU A 125 1.28 9.21 14.11
CA LEU A 125 -0.18 9.16 13.93
C LEU A 125 -0.94 9.83 15.07
N GLY A 126 -0.97 11.16 15.05
CA GLY A 126 -1.90 11.98 15.82
C GLY A 126 -3.25 12.14 15.12
N PRO A 127 -4.27 12.71 15.80
CA PRO A 127 -5.60 12.94 15.24
C PRO A 127 -5.60 13.72 13.91
N GLY A 128 -4.66 14.65 13.73
CA GLY A 128 -4.52 15.43 12.50
C GLY A 128 -4.09 14.61 11.27
N GLU A 129 -3.29 13.55 11.46
CA GLU A 129 -2.91 12.65 10.36
C GLU A 129 -4.10 11.79 9.92
N ILE A 130 -4.96 11.38 10.86
CA ILE A 130 -6.20 10.63 10.56
C ILE A 130 -7.17 11.49 9.74
N LEU A 131 -7.40 12.74 10.14
CA LEU A 131 -8.23 13.69 9.39
C LEU A 131 -7.67 13.94 7.97
N SER A 132 -6.35 14.09 7.85
CA SER A 132 -5.69 14.28 6.56
C SER A 132 -5.85 13.06 5.66
N TYR A 133 -5.78 11.84 6.22
CA TYR A 133 -6.02 10.60 5.50
C TYR A 133 -7.47 10.50 5.01
N ILE A 134 -8.45 10.76 5.88
CA ILE A 134 -9.87 10.73 5.52
C ILE A 134 -10.18 11.74 4.43
N LYS A 135 -9.68 12.98 4.55
CA LYS A 135 -9.84 14.00 3.52
C LYS A 135 -9.23 13.54 2.20
N GLY A 136 -7.99 13.05 2.22
CA GLY A 136 -7.31 12.56 1.02
C GLY A 136 -8.06 11.39 0.36
N LEU A 137 -8.72 10.54 1.15
CA LEU A 137 -9.55 9.44 0.66
C LEU A 137 -10.81 9.94 -0.02
N VAL A 138 -11.50 10.94 0.55
CA VAL A 138 -12.69 11.56 -0.07
C VAL A 138 -12.32 12.32 -1.34
N ASP A 139 -11.26 13.13 -1.29
CA ASP A 139 -10.77 13.89 -2.45
C ASP A 139 -10.40 12.93 -3.59
N LEU A 140 -9.74 11.81 -3.26
CA LEU A 140 -9.42 10.76 -4.21
C LEU A 140 -10.70 10.13 -4.79
N PHE A 141 -11.66 9.74 -3.95
CA PHE A 141 -12.93 9.15 -4.42
C PHE A 141 -13.69 10.05 -5.40
N ILE A 142 -13.64 11.38 -5.22
CA ILE A 142 -14.29 12.35 -6.13
C ILE A 142 -13.52 12.52 -7.44
N ASP A 143 -12.20 12.33 -7.43
CA ASP A 143 -11.31 12.60 -8.55
C ASP A 143 -11.03 11.40 -9.48
N ILE A 144 -11.41 10.19 -9.04
CA ILE A 144 -11.30 8.96 -9.84
C ILE A 144 -12.52 8.82 -10.74
#